data_AF-A0A9P4VQX4-F1
#
_entry.id   AF-A0A9P4VQX4-F1
#
_cell.length_a   1.000
_cell.length_b   1.000
_cell.length_c   1.000
_cell.angle_alpha   90.00
_cell.angle_beta   90.00
_cell.angle_gamma   90.00
#
_symmetry.space_group_name_H-M   'P 1'
#
loop_
_entity.id
_entity.type
_entity.pdbx_description
1 polymer ?
#
loop_
_entity_poly.entity_id
_entity_poly.type
_entity_poly.pdbx_seq_one_letter_code
_entity_poly.pdbx_strand_id
1 'polypeptide(L)'
;MHRTYSMRQSRAPTASQIQNPPPPPSSTKTGRFFGKANIGHNFRKSAAGAFGPDLAKKLSQLVKMDKNVMRSMELVARERMEVAQQLSIWGEACDDDVSDVTDKLGVLIYEIGELEDQFVDRYDQYRVTMKSIRNIEASVQPSRDRKQKITDQIAQLKYKEPNSPKIVVLEQELVRAEAESLVAEAQLSNITREKLKSAFTYQFDALREHCEKLAIIAGYGKHLLELVDDTPVTPGETRQAYDGYDASKAIIQDCEDALTNWVEKNAAVSSKLSTRARTLSQRRKARHHSGEGVDLSGQDQPLERESGLWVPASEHRGGEYEEEEDDDEAPSTVNGESRGRDEERAVA
;
A
#
# COMPACT_ATOMS: atom_id res chain seq x y z
N MET A 1 31.38 -21.81 -4.98
CA MET A 1 30.88 -20.50 -4.53
C MET A 1 29.71 -20.71 -3.57
N HIS A 2 29.77 -20.16 -2.35
CA HIS A 2 28.65 -20.19 -1.41
C HIS A 2 27.67 -19.06 -1.77
N ARG A 3 26.52 -19.41 -2.37
CA ARG A 3 25.44 -18.46 -2.67
C ARG A 3 24.68 -18.13 -1.38
N THR A 4 25.20 -17.21 -0.60
CA THR A 4 24.45 -16.59 0.51
C THR A 4 23.66 -15.42 -0.03
N TYR A 5 22.41 -15.67 -0.44
CA TYR A 5 21.46 -14.63 -0.87
C TYR A 5 20.96 -13.73 0.27
N SER A 6 21.49 -13.89 1.48
CA SER A 6 21.11 -13.09 2.63
C SER A 6 22.24 -12.12 2.97
N MET A 7 21.93 -10.84 2.88
CA MET A 7 22.74 -9.72 3.37
C MET A 7 22.88 -9.71 4.90
N ARG A 8 22.31 -10.68 5.62
CA ARG A 8 22.27 -10.67 7.09
C ARG A 8 23.09 -11.83 7.60
N GLN A 9 24.38 -11.62 7.86
CA GLN A 9 25.23 -12.66 8.46
C GLN A 9 24.79 -13.00 9.90
N SER A 10 24.01 -12.12 10.55
CA SER A 10 23.36 -12.42 11.81
C SER A 10 21.86 -12.15 11.72
N ARG A 11 21.05 -13.07 12.25
CA ARG A 11 19.62 -12.86 12.54
C ARG A 11 19.39 -11.85 13.68
N ALA A 12 20.34 -10.94 13.92
CA ALA A 12 20.20 -9.90 14.92
C ALA A 12 19.22 -8.83 14.40
N PRO A 13 18.35 -8.28 15.27
CA PRO A 13 17.45 -7.20 14.89
C PRO A 13 18.26 -5.95 14.52
N THR A 14 17.88 -5.27 13.44
CA THR A 14 18.50 -3.99 13.04
C THR A 14 18.27 -2.92 14.09
N ALA A 15 19.07 -1.84 14.08
CA ALA A 15 18.92 -0.73 15.03
C ALA A 15 17.49 -0.13 14.99
N SER A 16 16.87 -0.07 13.80
CA SER A 16 15.46 0.33 13.65
C SER A 16 14.48 -0.68 14.25
N GLN A 17 14.73 -1.99 14.12
CA GLN A 17 13.89 -3.04 14.71
C GLN A 17 14.00 -3.11 16.23
N ILE A 18 15.12 -2.69 16.81
CA ILE A 18 15.29 -2.55 18.26
C ILE A 18 14.47 -1.38 18.79
N GLN A 19 14.39 -0.27 18.04
CA GLN A 19 13.56 0.89 18.41
C GLN A 19 12.07 0.61 18.21
N ASN A 20 11.72 -0.06 17.12
CA ASN A 20 10.35 -0.38 16.72
C ASN A 20 10.25 -1.89 16.43
N PRO A 21 9.70 -2.71 17.35
CA PRO A 21 9.63 -4.16 17.16
C PRO A 21 8.82 -4.49 15.91
N PRO A 22 9.21 -5.54 15.15
CA PRO A 22 8.54 -5.90 13.91
C PRO A 22 7.07 -6.24 14.17
N PRO A 23 6.15 -5.80 13.31
CA PRO A 23 4.73 -6.17 13.42
C PRO A 23 4.56 -7.69 13.22
N PRO A 24 3.41 -8.25 13.65
CA PRO A 24 3.09 -9.63 13.27
C PRO A 24 2.94 -9.74 11.74
N PRO A 25 3.17 -10.93 11.19
CA PRO A 25 3.13 -11.15 9.74
C PRO A 25 1.77 -10.78 9.17
N SER A 26 1.76 -10.26 7.94
CA SER A 26 0.57 -9.84 7.24
C SER A 26 -0.50 -10.94 7.23
N SER A 27 -1.74 -10.53 7.53
CA SER A 27 -2.92 -11.39 7.59
C SER A 27 -3.27 -12.13 6.29
N THR A 28 -2.65 -11.77 5.16
CA THR A 28 -2.77 -12.49 3.89
C THR A 28 -1.71 -13.56 3.68
N LYS A 29 -0.67 -13.61 4.52
CA LYS A 29 0.40 -14.62 4.48
C LYS A 29 -0.01 -15.90 5.22
N THR A 30 -0.78 -15.81 6.30
CA THR A 30 -1.30 -16.97 7.05
C THR A 30 -2.52 -17.59 6.37
N GLY A 31 -2.38 -18.78 5.78
CA GLY A 31 -3.52 -19.57 5.29
C GLY A 31 -3.55 -19.92 3.79
N ARG A 32 -2.43 -19.85 3.06
CA ARG A 32 -2.34 -20.38 1.69
C ARG A 32 -2.25 -21.92 1.68
N PHE A 33 -3.30 -22.59 2.12
CA PHE A 33 -3.59 -23.96 1.69
C PHE A 33 -4.57 -23.85 0.52
N PHE A 34 -4.12 -24.21 -0.69
CA PHE A 34 -4.86 -24.30 -1.97
C PHE A 34 -4.92 -23.05 -2.90
N GLY A 35 -4.28 -23.18 -4.07
CA GLY A 35 -4.87 -22.80 -5.38
C GLY A 35 -4.53 -21.43 -5.98
N LYS A 36 -3.71 -21.44 -7.05
CA LYS A 36 -3.53 -20.35 -8.02
C LYS A 36 -4.88 -19.97 -8.66
N ALA A 37 -5.35 -18.72 -8.47
CA ALA A 37 -6.29 -18.05 -9.38
C ALA A 37 -6.32 -16.53 -9.12
N ASN A 38 -5.57 -15.77 -9.92
CA ASN A 38 -5.66 -14.31 -10.02
C ASN A 38 -6.88 -13.92 -10.87
N ILE A 39 -8.09 -14.07 -10.33
CA ILE A 39 -9.29 -13.55 -11.00
C ILE A 39 -9.52 -12.10 -10.57
N GLY A 40 -9.21 -11.19 -11.49
CA GLY A 40 -9.82 -9.88 -11.71
C GLY A 40 -9.72 -8.85 -10.59
N HIS A 41 -8.77 -7.92 -10.70
CA HIS A 41 -8.70 -6.69 -9.89
C HIS A 41 -9.95 -5.81 -10.06
N ASN A 42 -10.55 -5.80 -11.26
CA ASN A 42 -11.69 -4.94 -11.62
C ASN A 42 -13.06 -5.49 -11.17
N PHE A 43 -13.32 -6.79 -11.32
CA PHE A 43 -14.59 -7.40 -10.87
C PHE A 43 -14.80 -7.31 -9.35
N ARG A 44 -13.73 -7.27 -8.56
CA ARG A 44 -13.82 -7.17 -7.10
C ARG A 44 -14.12 -5.76 -6.59
N LYS A 45 -13.93 -4.71 -7.39
CA LYS A 45 -14.23 -3.32 -6.98
C LYS A 45 -15.75 -3.05 -6.94
N SER A 46 -16.51 -3.66 -7.86
CA SER A 46 -17.96 -3.42 -7.99
C SER A 46 -18.84 -4.12 -6.93
N ALA A 47 -18.37 -5.24 -6.37
CA ALA A 47 -19.11 -5.98 -5.33
C ALA A 47 -18.86 -5.48 -3.88
N ALA A 48 -18.07 -4.42 -3.69
CA ALA A 48 -17.72 -3.89 -2.37
C ALA A 48 -18.56 -2.66 -2.05
N GLY A 49 -19.45 -2.77 -1.05
CA GLY A 49 -20.32 -1.66 -0.62
C GLY A 49 -21.81 -1.85 -0.96
N ALA A 50 -22.16 -2.90 -1.70
CA ALA A 50 -23.56 -3.25 -1.99
C ALA A 50 -24.34 -3.72 -0.75
N PHE A 51 -23.65 -4.29 0.24
CA PHE A 51 -24.25 -4.79 1.47
C PHE A 51 -23.45 -4.32 2.69
N GLY A 52 -23.94 -3.28 3.35
CA GLY A 52 -23.36 -2.70 4.56
C GLY A 52 -24.05 -1.40 4.95
N PRO A 53 -24.00 -0.99 6.23
CA PRO A 53 -24.60 0.27 6.68
C PRO A 53 -24.03 1.47 5.91
N ASP A 54 -24.89 2.45 5.58
CA ASP A 54 -24.55 3.53 4.65
C ASP A 54 -23.30 4.31 5.04
N LEU A 55 -23.10 4.58 6.34
CA LEU A 55 -21.94 5.29 6.86
C LEU A 55 -20.62 4.55 6.58
N ALA A 56 -20.61 3.22 6.73
CA ALA A 56 -19.41 2.40 6.62
C ALA A 56 -19.05 2.03 5.16
N LYS A 57 -19.92 2.33 4.18
CA LYS A 57 -19.72 1.90 2.77
C LYS A 57 -18.42 2.42 2.17
N LYS A 58 -18.15 3.72 2.33
CA LYS A 58 -16.96 4.38 1.74
C LYS A 58 -15.66 3.83 2.34
N LEU A 59 -15.61 3.73 3.68
CA LEU A 59 -14.43 3.21 4.36
C LEU A 59 -14.25 1.70 4.10
N SER A 60 -15.33 0.95 3.93
CA SER A 60 -15.27 -0.46 3.51
C SER A 60 -14.66 -0.63 2.11
N GLN A 61 -14.99 0.26 1.18
CA GLN A 61 -14.39 0.29 -0.15
C GLN A 61 -12.89 0.59 -0.07
N LEU A 62 -12.49 1.60 0.72
CA LEU A 62 -11.09 1.95 0.93
C LEU A 62 -10.28 0.78 1.52
N VAL A 63 -10.75 0.18 2.62
CA VAL A 63 -10.08 -0.97 3.27
C VAL A 63 -9.92 -2.15 2.30
N LYS A 64 -10.86 -2.34 1.37
CA LYS A 64 -10.75 -3.36 0.33
C LYS A 64 -9.71 -2.99 -0.73
N MET A 65 -9.66 -1.73 -1.15
CA MET A 65 -8.65 -1.24 -2.07
C MET A 65 -7.24 -1.37 -1.47
N ASP A 66 -7.04 -0.99 -0.21
CA ASP A 66 -5.77 -1.17 0.51
C ASP A 66 -5.36 -2.64 0.57
N LYS A 67 -6.31 -3.57 0.75
CA LYS A 67 -6.03 -5.01 0.69
C LYS A 67 -5.53 -5.45 -0.69
N ASN A 68 -6.04 -4.86 -1.77
CA ASN A 68 -5.56 -5.16 -3.12
C ASN A 68 -4.15 -4.61 -3.35
N VAL A 69 -3.89 -3.36 -2.95
CA VAL A 69 -2.56 -2.74 -3.02
C VAL A 69 -1.53 -3.62 -2.30
N MET A 70 -1.83 -4.02 -1.07
CA MET A 70 -0.96 -4.89 -0.29
C MET A 70 -0.68 -6.24 -0.98
N ARG A 71 -1.67 -6.86 -1.64
CA ARG A 71 -1.45 -8.09 -2.42
C ARG A 71 -0.56 -7.87 -3.63
N SER A 72 -0.68 -6.73 -4.31
CA SER A 72 0.21 -6.38 -5.41
C SER A 72 1.63 -6.18 -4.91
N MET A 73 1.81 -5.57 -3.73
CA MET A 73 3.13 -5.43 -3.11
C MET A 73 3.74 -6.79 -2.73
N GLU A 74 2.96 -7.73 -2.18
CA GLU A 74 3.41 -9.11 -1.94
C GLU A 74 3.84 -9.85 -3.22
N LEU A 75 3.23 -9.52 -4.35
CA LEU A 75 3.63 -10.05 -5.66
C LEU A 75 4.97 -9.44 -6.07
N VAL A 76 5.08 -8.12 -6.07
CA VAL A 76 6.31 -7.41 -6.44
C VAL A 76 7.50 -7.89 -5.62
N ALA A 77 7.36 -8.03 -4.29
CA ALA A 77 8.44 -8.51 -3.42
C ALA A 77 8.97 -9.88 -3.84
N ARG A 78 8.07 -10.82 -4.15
CA ARG A 78 8.45 -12.19 -4.57
C ARG A 78 9.08 -12.21 -5.96
N GLU A 79 8.46 -11.55 -6.94
CA GLU A 79 8.99 -11.49 -8.30
C GLU A 79 10.37 -10.83 -8.30
N ARG A 80 10.59 -9.82 -7.45
CA ARG A 80 11.90 -9.16 -7.30
C ARG A 80 12.97 -10.11 -6.76
N MET A 81 12.64 -10.97 -5.80
CA MET A 81 13.54 -12.02 -5.31
C MET A 81 13.86 -13.05 -6.40
N GLU A 82 12.89 -13.42 -7.23
CA GLU A 82 13.09 -14.34 -8.36
C GLU A 82 13.99 -13.71 -9.45
N VAL A 83 13.75 -12.44 -9.78
CA VAL A 83 14.59 -11.65 -10.70
C VAL A 83 16.04 -11.57 -10.19
N ALA A 84 16.23 -11.33 -8.90
CA ALA A 84 17.56 -11.30 -8.28
C ALA A 84 18.33 -12.63 -8.46
N GLN A 85 17.65 -13.76 -8.27
CA GLN A 85 18.25 -15.08 -8.46
C GLN A 85 18.58 -15.32 -9.93
N GLN A 86 17.65 -14.99 -10.83
CA GLN A 86 17.85 -15.19 -12.26
C GLN A 86 18.98 -14.33 -12.82
N LEU A 87 19.18 -13.11 -12.32
CA LEU A 87 20.29 -12.24 -12.68
C LEU A 87 21.64 -12.87 -12.34
N SER A 88 21.78 -13.37 -11.11
CA SER A 88 22.99 -14.06 -10.63
C SER A 88 23.27 -15.34 -11.43
N ILE A 89 22.24 -16.12 -11.77
CA ILE A 89 22.39 -17.34 -12.59
C ILE A 89 22.86 -17.00 -14.01
N TRP A 90 22.29 -15.95 -14.63
CA TRP A 90 22.70 -15.54 -15.96
C TRP A 90 24.17 -15.08 -15.99
N GLY A 91 24.58 -14.27 -15.01
CA GLY A 91 25.92 -13.73 -14.93
C GLY A 91 27.02 -14.77 -14.70
N GLU A 92 26.70 -15.91 -14.09
CA GLU A 92 27.64 -17.03 -13.89
C GLU A 92 28.23 -17.57 -15.20
N ALA A 93 27.50 -17.41 -16.32
CA ALA A 93 27.95 -17.82 -17.65
C ALA A 93 28.71 -16.74 -18.43
N CYS A 94 28.93 -15.57 -17.82
CA CYS A 94 29.65 -14.43 -18.42
C CYS A 94 31.12 -14.36 -17.98
N ASP A 95 31.82 -13.32 -18.42
CA ASP A 95 33.19 -13.01 -17.99
C ASP A 95 33.26 -12.75 -16.47
N ASP A 96 34.46 -12.89 -15.90
CA ASP A 96 34.71 -12.87 -14.45
C ASP A 96 34.20 -11.60 -13.73
N ASP A 97 34.34 -10.44 -14.38
CA ASP A 97 33.88 -9.14 -13.90
C ASP A 97 32.34 -9.05 -13.87
N VAL A 98 31.69 -9.45 -14.96
CA VAL A 98 30.23 -9.50 -15.07
C VAL A 98 29.66 -10.51 -14.08
N SER A 99 30.27 -11.68 -13.96
CA SER A 99 29.86 -12.74 -13.03
C SER A 99 29.90 -12.28 -11.58
N ASP A 100 30.98 -11.61 -11.13
CA ASP A 100 31.07 -11.10 -9.77
C ASP A 100 30.07 -9.97 -9.47
N VAL A 101 29.98 -8.99 -10.37
CA VAL A 101 29.11 -7.82 -10.19
C VAL A 101 27.63 -8.23 -10.20
N THR A 102 27.21 -9.10 -11.12
CA THR A 102 25.82 -9.57 -11.19
C THR A 102 25.43 -10.45 -10.01
N ASP A 103 26.36 -11.22 -9.46
CA ASP A 103 26.15 -11.94 -8.19
C ASP A 103 25.86 -10.97 -7.04
N LYS A 104 26.67 -9.92 -6.86
CA LYS A 104 26.44 -8.91 -5.81
C LYS A 104 25.20 -8.06 -6.05
N LEU A 105 24.90 -7.71 -7.30
CA LEU A 105 23.64 -7.05 -7.66
C LEU A 105 22.42 -7.93 -7.34
N GLY A 106 22.52 -9.24 -7.58
CA GLY A 106 21.51 -10.21 -7.17
C GLY A 106 21.26 -10.15 -5.66
N VAL A 107 22.31 -10.15 -4.85
CA VAL A 107 22.19 -10.01 -3.39
C VAL A 107 21.48 -8.70 -2.99
N LEU A 108 21.83 -7.56 -3.59
CA LEU A 108 21.20 -6.28 -3.31
C LEU A 108 19.71 -6.25 -3.71
N ILE A 109 19.37 -6.73 -4.90
CA ILE A 109 17.98 -6.78 -5.39
C ILE A 109 17.13 -7.72 -4.54
N TYR A 110 17.72 -8.83 -4.07
CA TYR A 110 17.05 -9.76 -3.16
C TYR A 110 16.69 -9.09 -1.82
N GLU A 111 17.62 -8.33 -1.21
CA GLU A 111 17.35 -7.59 0.03
C GLU A 111 16.27 -6.50 -0.19
N ILE A 112 16.19 -5.88 -1.39
CA ILE A 112 15.06 -4.99 -1.71
C ILE A 112 13.73 -5.74 -1.60
N GLY A 113 13.64 -6.96 -2.13
CA GLY A 113 12.45 -7.81 -2.00
C GLY A 113 12.11 -8.12 -0.54
N GLU A 114 13.10 -8.42 0.29
CA GLU A 114 12.92 -8.65 1.73
C GLU A 114 12.43 -7.40 2.47
N LEU A 115 12.96 -6.23 2.13
CA LEU A 115 12.50 -4.94 2.68
C LEU A 115 11.09 -4.58 2.24
N GLU A 116 10.68 -4.95 1.02
CA GLU A 116 9.30 -4.83 0.55
C GLU A 116 8.37 -5.75 1.35
N ASP A 117 8.77 -7.00 1.60
CA ASP A 117 7.97 -7.96 2.36
C ASP A 117 7.79 -7.52 3.84
N GLN A 118 8.84 -6.95 4.44
CA GLN A 118 8.77 -6.31 5.77
C GLN A 118 7.85 -5.08 5.77
N PHE A 119 7.88 -4.26 4.72
CA PHE A 119 6.99 -3.11 4.59
C PHE A 119 5.53 -3.53 4.43
N VAL A 120 5.25 -4.62 3.70
CA VAL A 120 3.90 -5.21 3.58
C VAL A 120 3.30 -5.55 4.94
N ASP A 121 4.08 -6.12 5.87
CA ASP A 121 3.59 -6.46 7.21
C ASP A 121 3.18 -5.20 7.99
N ARG A 122 3.92 -4.10 7.84
CA ARG A 122 3.56 -2.80 8.42
C ARG A 122 2.33 -2.18 7.73
N TYR A 123 2.25 -2.29 6.42
CA TYR A 123 1.10 -1.83 5.65
C TYR A 123 -0.20 -2.53 6.10
N ASP A 124 -0.12 -3.81 6.47
CA ASP A 124 -1.28 -4.53 7.00
C ASP A 124 -1.74 -3.99 8.36
N GLN A 125 -0.83 -3.60 9.26
CA GLN A 125 -1.22 -2.97 10.54
C GLN A 125 -1.93 -1.64 10.35
N TYR A 126 -1.46 -0.82 9.41
CA TYR A 126 -2.18 0.38 8.97
C TYR A 126 -3.61 0.01 8.51
N ARG A 127 -3.74 -0.98 7.62
CA ARG A 127 -5.03 -1.41 7.09
C ARG A 127 -5.97 -1.95 8.17
N VAL A 128 -5.47 -2.75 9.12
CA VAL A 128 -6.25 -3.28 10.26
C VAL A 128 -6.74 -2.15 11.15
N THR A 129 -5.92 -1.11 11.36
CA THR A 129 -6.34 0.09 12.10
C THR A 129 -7.47 0.82 11.38
N MET A 130 -7.39 0.99 10.05
CA MET A 130 -8.48 1.57 9.25
C MET A 130 -9.74 0.70 9.26
N LYS A 131 -9.58 -0.63 9.22
CA LYS A 131 -10.70 -1.59 9.38
C LYS A 131 -11.37 -1.45 10.75
N SER A 132 -10.61 -1.17 11.81
CA SER A 132 -11.15 -0.91 13.15
C SER A 132 -12.05 0.33 13.18
N ILE A 133 -11.69 1.41 12.47
CA ILE A 133 -12.55 2.61 12.35
C ILE A 133 -13.87 2.22 11.67
N ARG A 134 -13.81 1.51 10.55
CA ARG A 134 -14.99 1.03 9.82
C ARG A 134 -15.93 0.17 10.68
N ASN A 135 -15.37 -0.70 11.52
CA ASN A 135 -16.18 -1.52 12.42
C ASN A 135 -16.93 -0.67 13.44
N ILE A 136 -16.31 0.41 13.93
CA ILE A 136 -16.95 1.34 14.86
C ILE A 136 -18.05 2.12 14.14
N GLU A 137 -17.80 2.63 12.94
CA GLU A 137 -18.83 3.26 12.10
C GLU A 137 -20.04 2.35 11.91
N ALA A 138 -19.81 1.07 11.61
CA ALA A 138 -20.89 0.10 11.47
C ALA A 138 -21.64 -0.15 12.80
N SER A 139 -20.96 -0.10 13.94
CA SER A 139 -21.58 -0.32 15.26
C SER A 139 -22.44 0.85 15.76
N VAL A 140 -22.24 2.06 15.23
CA VAL A 140 -23.06 3.25 15.58
C VAL A 140 -24.40 3.26 14.82
N GLN A 141 -24.47 2.60 13.67
CA GLN A 141 -25.64 2.62 12.80
C GLN A 141 -26.94 2.13 13.45
N PRO A 142 -26.97 1.03 14.24
CA PRO A 142 -28.16 0.62 14.98
C PRO A 142 -28.74 1.71 15.89
N SER A 143 -27.89 2.57 16.47
CA SER A 143 -28.35 3.69 17.30
C SER A 143 -29.06 4.76 16.48
N ARG A 144 -28.57 5.05 15.26
CA ARG A 144 -29.21 5.98 14.33
C ARG A 144 -30.54 5.43 13.84
N ASP A 145 -30.57 4.17 13.43
CA ASP A 145 -31.76 3.49 12.94
C ASP A 145 -32.85 3.42 14.02
N ARG A 146 -32.47 3.14 15.28
CA ARG A 146 -33.39 3.15 16.42
C ARG A 146 -34.01 4.53 16.63
N LYS A 147 -33.21 5.59 16.63
CA LYS A 147 -33.69 6.97 16.77
C LYS A 147 -34.69 7.31 15.66
N GLN A 148 -34.34 7.03 14.40
CA GLN A 148 -35.22 7.30 13.26
C GLN A 148 -36.54 6.53 13.35
N LYS A 149 -36.48 5.24 13.72
CA LYS A 149 -37.68 4.40 13.86
C LYS A 149 -38.64 4.92 14.92
N ILE A 150 -38.15 5.41 16.05
CA ILE A 150 -38.99 5.99 17.11
C ILE A 150 -39.62 7.30 16.61
N THR A 151 -38.84 8.16 15.94
CA THR A 151 -39.34 9.40 15.32
C THR A 151 -40.47 9.13 14.31
N ASP A 152 -40.30 8.14 13.43
CA ASP A 152 -41.31 7.77 12.44
C ASP A 152 -42.58 7.23 13.10
N GLN A 153 -42.45 6.43 14.16
CA GLN A 153 -43.59 5.94 14.95
C GLN A 153 -44.35 7.07 15.62
N ILE A 154 -43.65 8.07 16.17
CA ILE A 154 -44.27 9.26 16.76
C ILE A 154 -45.01 10.06 15.68
N ALA A 155 -44.39 10.29 14.52
CA ALA A 155 -45.02 11.02 13.42
C ALA A 155 -46.29 10.30 12.92
N GLN A 156 -46.22 8.97 12.75
CA GLN A 156 -47.35 8.16 12.34
C GLN A 156 -48.49 8.18 13.36
N LEU A 157 -48.19 8.08 14.66
CA LEU A 157 -49.20 8.13 15.71
C LEU A 157 -49.81 9.52 15.85
N LYS A 158 -49.01 10.58 15.75
CA LYS A 158 -49.51 11.98 15.75
C LYS A 158 -50.47 12.24 14.58
N TYR A 159 -50.23 11.63 13.43
CA TYR A 159 -51.12 11.76 12.26
C TYR A 159 -52.41 10.93 12.38
N LYS A 160 -52.32 9.67 12.82
CA LYS A 160 -53.47 8.73 12.84
C LYS A 160 -54.31 8.82 14.12
N GLU A 161 -53.66 8.96 15.28
CA GLU A 161 -54.28 8.89 16.61
C GLU A 161 -53.64 9.94 17.56
N PRO A 162 -53.92 11.24 17.36
CA PRO A 162 -53.24 12.31 18.08
C PRO A 162 -53.47 12.31 19.60
N ASN A 163 -54.53 11.66 20.08
CA ASN A 163 -54.86 11.55 21.50
C ASN A 163 -54.34 10.25 22.16
N SER A 164 -53.50 9.48 21.46
CA SER A 164 -53.00 8.20 21.98
C SER A 164 -52.01 8.42 23.13
N PRO A 165 -52.20 7.80 24.31
CA PRO A 165 -51.26 7.93 25.43
C PRO A 165 -49.89 7.31 25.14
N LYS A 166 -49.78 6.50 24.07
CA LYS A 166 -48.52 5.93 23.59
C LYS A 166 -47.54 6.99 23.07
N ILE A 167 -48.03 8.15 22.65
CA ILE A 167 -47.18 9.25 22.16
C ILE A 167 -46.22 9.72 23.25
N VAL A 168 -46.72 9.92 24.48
CA VAL A 168 -45.90 10.39 25.62
C VAL A 168 -44.79 9.39 25.97
N VAL A 169 -45.10 8.09 25.91
CA VAL A 169 -44.11 7.02 26.15
C VAL A 169 -43.02 7.01 25.07
N LEU A 170 -43.41 7.11 23.80
CA LEU A 170 -42.46 7.16 22.68
C LEU A 170 -41.62 8.43 22.69
N GLU A 171 -42.17 9.58 23.08
CA GLU A 171 -41.41 10.82 23.24
C GLU A 171 -40.34 10.68 24.33
N GLN A 172 -40.67 10.05 25.46
CA GLN A 172 -39.67 9.76 26.49
C GLN A 172 -38.61 8.76 26.01
N GLU A 173 -39.01 7.75 25.21
CA GLU A 173 -38.06 6.82 24.59
C GLU A 173 -37.15 7.52 23.57
N LEU A 174 -37.69 8.48 22.81
CA LEU A 174 -36.94 9.28 21.85
C LEU A 174 -35.84 10.08 22.55
N VAL A 175 -36.15 10.76 23.66
CA VAL A 175 -35.15 11.51 24.43
C VAL A 175 -34.01 10.61 24.90
N ARG A 176 -34.32 9.38 25.32
CA ARG A 176 -33.30 8.39 25.70
C ARG A 176 -32.48 7.94 24.49
N ALA A 177 -33.12 7.62 23.36
CA ALA A 177 -32.45 7.22 22.14
C ALA A 177 -31.57 8.34 21.54
N GLU A 178 -31.97 9.60 21.68
CA GLU A 178 -31.18 10.77 21.31
C GLU A 178 -29.92 10.89 22.16
N ALA A 179 -30.03 10.74 23.49
CA ALA A 179 -28.87 10.76 24.38
C ALA A 179 -27.90 9.60 24.07
N GLU A 180 -28.41 8.38 23.86
CA GLU A 180 -27.61 7.22 23.44
C GLU A 180 -26.90 7.49 22.09
N SER A 181 -27.61 8.07 21.11
CA SER A 181 -27.04 8.45 19.82
C SER A 181 -25.95 9.51 19.95
N LEU A 182 -26.14 10.54 20.77
CA LEU A 182 -25.14 11.60 20.97
C LEU A 182 -23.84 11.04 21.56
N VAL A 183 -23.93 10.13 22.53
CA VAL A 183 -22.77 9.46 23.11
C VAL A 183 -22.05 8.61 22.06
N ALA A 184 -22.79 7.84 21.26
CA ALA A 184 -22.21 6.99 20.21
C ALA A 184 -21.51 7.83 19.11
N GLU A 185 -22.11 8.94 18.68
CA GLU A 185 -21.49 9.86 17.70
C GLU A 185 -20.22 10.50 18.26
N ALA A 186 -20.24 10.98 19.51
CA ALA A 186 -19.07 11.56 20.14
C ALA A 186 -17.92 10.54 20.26
N GLN A 187 -18.22 9.29 20.63
CA GLN A 187 -17.24 8.20 20.68
C GLN A 187 -16.66 7.88 19.30
N LEU A 188 -17.51 7.74 18.28
CA LEU A 188 -17.07 7.54 16.90
C LEU A 188 -16.15 8.67 16.44
N SER A 189 -16.56 9.91 16.68
CA SER A 189 -15.80 11.12 16.31
C SER A 189 -14.40 11.12 16.94
N ASN A 190 -14.29 10.79 18.23
CA ASN A 190 -13.03 10.75 18.95
C ASN A 190 -12.12 9.60 18.51
N ILE A 191 -12.65 8.38 18.44
CA ILE A 191 -11.86 7.20 18.06
C ILE A 191 -11.39 7.30 16.60
N THR A 192 -12.23 7.82 15.69
CA THR A 192 -11.84 8.03 14.29
C THR A 192 -10.64 8.96 14.19
N ARG A 193 -10.62 10.09 14.91
CA ARG A 193 -9.47 11.02 14.91
C ARG A 193 -8.21 10.38 15.47
N GLU A 194 -8.33 9.66 16.59
CA GLU A 194 -7.21 8.98 17.23
C GLU A 194 -6.60 7.92 16.31
N LYS A 195 -7.43 6.99 15.82
CA LYS A 195 -6.98 5.88 14.97
C LYS A 195 -6.51 6.34 13.60
N LEU A 196 -7.15 7.35 13.00
CA LEU A 196 -6.71 7.89 11.72
C LEU A 196 -5.31 8.48 11.84
N LYS A 197 -5.07 9.27 12.88
CA LYS A 197 -3.75 9.87 13.14
C LYS A 197 -2.72 8.77 13.38
N SER A 198 -3.00 7.80 14.25
CA SER A 198 -2.06 6.72 14.53
C SER A 198 -1.77 5.85 13.30
N ALA A 199 -2.79 5.53 12.50
CA ALA A 199 -2.66 4.71 11.29
C ALA A 199 -1.73 5.37 10.27
N PHE A 200 -1.98 6.65 9.93
CA PHE A 200 -1.17 7.33 8.93
C PHE A 200 0.22 7.73 9.43
N THR A 201 0.39 8.04 10.72
CA THR A 201 1.73 8.19 11.31
C THR A 201 2.52 6.90 11.11
N TYR A 202 1.98 5.76 11.53
CA TYR A 202 2.64 4.47 11.38
C TYR A 202 2.95 4.12 9.91
N GLN A 203 2.00 4.37 9.00
CA GLN A 203 2.19 4.11 7.57
C GLN A 203 3.31 4.98 6.96
N PHE A 204 3.35 6.28 7.28
CA PHE A 204 4.36 7.17 6.73
C PHE A 204 5.74 6.95 7.33
N ASP A 205 5.84 6.59 8.61
CA ASP A 205 7.11 6.21 9.23
C ASP A 205 7.66 4.93 8.60
N ALA A 206 6.81 3.92 8.42
CA ALA A 206 7.16 2.66 7.74
C ALA A 206 7.59 2.87 6.29
N LEU A 207 6.90 3.76 5.55
CA LEU A 207 7.22 4.10 4.18
C LEU A 207 8.54 4.85 4.08
N ARG A 208 8.81 5.80 4.99
CA ARG A 208 10.07 6.53 5.04
C ARG A 208 11.25 5.59 5.27
N GLU A 209 11.15 4.69 6.24
CA GLU A 209 12.19 3.66 6.46
C GLU A 209 12.43 2.84 5.21
N HIS A 210 11.36 2.37 4.57
CA HIS A 210 11.46 1.56 3.36
C HIS A 210 12.18 2.32 2.23
N CYS A 211 11.73 3.52 1.90
CA CYS A 211 12.31 4.32 0.82
C CYS A 211 13.77 4.71 1.07
N GLU A 212 14.14 5.06 2.30
CA GLU A 212 15.53 5.42 2.61
C GLU A 212 16.48 4.23 2.54
N LYS A 213 16.05 3.04 3.01
CA LYS A 213 16.82 1.81 2.85
C LYS A 213 16.99 1.42 1.38
N LEU A 214 15.95 1.61 0.57
CA LEU A 214 16.04 1.43 -0.89
C LEU A 214 17.03 2.40 -1.52
N ALA A 215 17.06 3.67 -1.07
CA ALA A 215 18.01 4.66 -1.55
C ALA A 215 19.46 4.29 -1.21
N ILE A 216 19.70 3.75 -0.01
CA ILE A 216 21.01 3.21 0.39
C ILE A 216 21.45 2.09 -0.57
N ILE A 217 20.58 1.08 -0.78
CA ILE A 217 20.87 -0.04 -1.67
C ILE A 217 21.13 0.44 -3.10
N ALA A 218 20.33 1.38 -3.61
CA ALA A 218 20.51 1.92 -4.95
C ALA A 218 21.87 2.63 -5.11
N GLY A 219 22.33 3.34 -4.07
CA GLY A 219 23.66 3.97 -4.05
C GLY A 219 24.79 2.95 -4.16
N TYR A 220 24.78 1.92 -3.32
CA TYR A 220 25.79 0.85 -3.35
C TYR A 220 25.70 -0.01 -4.62
N GLY A 221 24.50 -0.24 -5.14
CA GLY A 221 24.30 -0.93 -6.42
C GLY A 221 24.99 -0.19 -7.57
N LYS A 222 24.97 1.15 -7.57
CA LYS A 222 25.72 1.93 -8.56
C LYS A 222 27.23 1.82 -8.37
N HIS A 223 27.73 1.78 -7.14
CA HIS A 223 29.16 1.58 -6.87
C HIS A 223 29.68 0.22 -7.36
N LEU A 224 28.85 -0.84 -7.33
CA LEU A 224 29.22 -2.12 -7.92
C LEU A 224 29.43 -2.05 -9.44
N LEU A 225 28.67 -1.18 -10.14
CA LEU A 225 28.79 -1.05 -11.59
C LEU A 225 30.13 -0.42 -12.02
N GLU A 226 30.77 0.37 -11.16
CA GLU A 226 32.09 0.95 -11.43
C GLU A 226 33.21 -0.11 -11.48
N LEU A 227 32.94 -1.35 -11.06
CA LEU A 227 33.88 -2.48 -11.16
C LEU A 227 33.83 -3.17 -12.52
N VAL A 228 32.86 -2.84 -13.38
CA VAL A 228 32.77 -3.36 -14.74
C VAL A 228 33.53 -2.43 -15.67
N ASP A 229 34.52 -2.96 -16.39
CA ASP A 229 35.23 -2.21 -17.43
C ASP A 229 34.41 -2.22 -18.73
N ASP A 230 33.90 -1.06 -19.13
CA ASP A 230 33.14 -0.86 -20.36
C ASP A 230 34.02 -0.55 -21.58
N THR A 231 35.35 -0.56 -21.42
CA THR A 231 36.30 -0.31 -22.51
C THR A 231 36.15 -1.37 -23.61
N PRO A 232 35.88 -0.96 -24.87
CA PRO A 232 35.78 -1.90 -25.98
C PRO A 232 37.09 -2.65 -26.23
N VAL A 233 36.99 -3.96 -26.51
CA VAL A 233 38.14 -4.80 -26.82
C VAL A 233 38.24 -5.03 -28.32
N THR A 234 39.47 -4.96 -28.86
CA THR A 234 39.74 -5.22 -30.28
C THR A 234 39.52 -6.70 -30.59
N PRO A 235 38.91 -7.09 -31.73
CA PRO A 235 38.76 -8.49 -32.08
C PRO A 235 40.10 -9.24 -32.08
N GLY A 236 40.18 -10.33 -31.31
CA GLY A 236 41.38 -11.15 -31.14
C GLY A 236 42.24 -10.77 -29.93
N GLU A 237 41.95 -9.65 -29.26
CA GLU A 237 42.53 -9.28 -27.98
C GLU A 237 41.67 -9.82 -26.82
N THR A 238 42.31 -10.18 -25.70
CA THR A 238 41.64 -10.65 -24.48
C THR A 238 41.44 -9.51 -23.49
N ARG A 239 40.33 -9.51 -22.75
CA ARG A 239 40.11 -8.62 -21.61
C ARG A 239 41.24 -8.75 -20.57
N GLN A 240 41.49 -7.69 -19.80
CA GLN A 240 42.39 -7.75 -18.66
C GLN A 240 41.82 -8.67 -17.57
N ALA A 241 42.69 -9.26 -16.76
CA ALA A 241 42.26 -10.10 -15.64
C ALA A 241 41.53 -9.26 -14.59
N TYR A 242 40.38 -9.74 -14.15
CA TYR A 242 39.57 -9.08 -13.13
C TYR A 242 40.12 -9.32 -11.72
N ASP A 243 40.29 -8.26 -10.93
CA ASP A 243 40.75 -8.32 -9.53
C ASP A 243 39.82 -7.59 -8.53
N GLY A 244 38.60 -7.24 -8.96
CA GLY A 244 37.64 -6.46 -8.18
C GLY A 244 36.91 -7.22 -7.06
N TYR A 245 37.17 -8.52 -6.86
CA TYR A 245 36.46 -9.38 -5.89
C TYR A 245 36.50 -8.87 -4.44
N ASP A 246 37.63 -8.33 -4.00
CA ASP A 246 37.75 -7.79 -2.64
C ASP A 246 36.97 -6.48 -2.49
N ALA A 247 36.94 -5.65 -3.55
CA ALA A 247 36.18 -4.40 -3.57
C ALA A 247 34.66 -4.65 -3.62
N SER A 248 34.19 -5.59 -4.44
CA SER A 248 32.76 -5.93 -4.53
C SER A 248 32.23 -6.49 -3.20
N LYS A 249 33.04 -7.31 -2.51
CA LYS A 249 32.73 -7.81 -1.18
C LYS A 249 32.69 -6.70 -0.13
N ALA A 250 33.61 -5.75 -0.17
CA ALA A 250 33.62 -4.61 0.73
C ALA A 250 32.37 -3.73 0.55
N ILE A 251 31.96 -3.46 -0.70
CA ILE A 251 30.73 -2.69 -1.01
C ILE A 251 29.50 -3.34 -0.37
N ILE A 252 29.42 -4.67 -0.40
CA ILE A 252 28.31 -5.41 0.20
C ILE A 252 28.33 -5.32 1.73
N GLN A 253 29.50 -5.44 2.35
CA GLN A 253 29.64 -5.27 3.79
C GLN A 253 29.24 -3.86 4.23
N ASP A 254 29.68 -2.83 3.50
CA ASP A 254 29.34 -1.44 3.79
C ASP A 254 27.83 -1.20 3.66
N CYS A 255 27.17 -1.83 2.69
CA CYS A 255 25.73 -1.78 2.53
C CYS A 255 24.98 -2.47 3.69
N GLU A 256 25.41 -3.66 4.11
CA GLU A 256 24.86 -4.37 5.28
C GLU A 256 24.98 -3.52 6.55
N ASP A 257 26.15 -2.91 6.78
CA ASP A 257 26.41 -2.05 7.93
C ASP A 257 25.54 -0.78 7.88
N ALA A 258 25.39 -0.15 6.71
CA ALA A 258 24.54 1.02 6.54
C ALA A 258 23.06 0.69 6.79
N LEU A 259 22.56 -0.45 6.31
CA LEU A 259 21.18 -0.90 6.53
C LEU A 259 20.92 -1.27 7.99
N THR A 260 21.88 -1.90 8.65
CA THR A 260 21.79 -2.33 10.05
C THR A 260 21.79 -1.13 11.00
N ASN A 261 22.63 -0.12 10.71
CA ASN A 261 22.77 1.08 11.52
C ASN A 261 21.76 2.19 11.18
N TRP A 262 20.93 2.01 10.14
CA TRP A 262 19.89 2.98 9.80
C TRP A 262 18.91 3.17 10.96
N VAL A 263 18.67 4.43 11.31
CA VAL A 263 17.71 4.86 12.34
C VAL A 263 17.02 6.15 11.89
N GLU A 264 15.77 6.34 12.32
CA GLU A 264 14.96 7.49 11.94
C GLU A 264 15.56 8.87 12.27
N LYS A 265 16.41 8.95 13.30
CA LYS A 265 17.10 10.19 13.72
C LYS A 265 18.19 10.61 12.73
N ASN A 266 18.77 9.66 12.02
CA ASN A 266 19.83 9.88 11.04
C ASN A 266 19.28 9.91 9.61
N ALA A 267 17.96 9.98 9.47
CA ALA A 267 17.28 10.04 8.19
C ALA A 267 17.75 11.26 7.37
N ALA A 268 18.18 11.02 6.14
CA ALA A 268 18.65 12.07 5.25
C ALA A 268 17.50 12.99 4.80
N VAL A 269 16.28 12.46 4.71
CA VAL A 269 15.10 13.21 4.28
C VAL A 269 14.35 13.74 5.49
N SER A 270 14.31 15.07 5.64
CA SER A 270 13.51 15.75 6.66
C SER A 270 12.49 16.71 6.05
N SER A 271 11.23 16.61 6.48
CA SER A 271 10.17 17.50 6.02
C SER A 271 10.22 18.82 6.80
N LYS A 272 10.39 19.94 6.08
CA LYS A 272 10.35 21.29 6.66
C LYS A 272 9.05 21.96 6.24
N LEU A 273 8.13 22.15 7.20
CA LEU A 273 6.94 22.95 6.94
C LEU A 273 7.32 24.41 6.66
N SER A 274 6.64 25.03 5.70
CA SER A 274 6.77 26.47 5.44
C SER A 274 6.38 27.28 6.68
N THR A 275 6.93 28.49 6.83
CA THR A 275 6.60 29.37 7.96
C THR A 275 5.10 29.61 8.07
N ARG A 276 4.41 29.81 6.94
CA ARG A 276 2.95 29.94 6.88
C ARG A 276 2.23 28.71 7.44
N ALA A 277 2.64 27.51 7.03
CA ALA A 277 2.03 26.28 7.51
C ALA A 277 2.29 26.04 9.01
N ARG A 278 3.49 26.38 9.50
CA ARG A 278 3.83 26.31 10.93
C ARG A 278 2.97 27.25 11.78
N THR A 279 2.85 28.52 11.38
CA THR A 279 2.05 29.51 12.11
C THR A 279 0.57 29.11 12.15
N LEU A 280 0.02 28.59 11.04
CA LEU A 280 -1.36 28.10 10.98
C LEU A 280 -1.58 26.87 11.89
N SER A 281 -0.63 25.93 11.89
CA SER A 281 -0.69 24.75 12.75
C SER A 281 -0.60 25.12 14.24
N GLN A 282 0.32 26.02 14.61
CA GLN A 282 0.44 26.53 15.98
C GLN A 282 -0.82 27.26 16.45
N ARG A 283 -1.43 28.09 15.58
CA ARG A 283 -2.68 28.78 15.90
C ARG A 283 -3.84 27.81 16.16
N ARG A 284 -3.95 26.73 15.38
CA ARG A 284 -4.95 25.66 15.64
C ARG A 284 -4.69 24.94 16.96
N LYS A 285 -3.43 24.63 17.28
CA LYS A 285 -3.06 23.95 18.52
C LYS A 285 -3.37 24.81 19.76
N ALA A 286 -3.12 26.12 19.70
CA ALA A 286 -3.46 27.05 20.77
C ALA A 286 -4.99 27.14 21.02
N ARG A 287 -5.79 27.12 19.94
CA ARG A 287 -7.26 27.14 20.02
C ARG A 287 -7.85 25.84 20.58
N HIS A 288 -7.19 24.70 20.37
CA HIS A 288 -7.57 23.44 21.02
C HIS A 288 -7.34 23.44 22.55
N HIS A 289 -6.45 24.29 23.06
CA HIS A 289 -6.18 24.39 24.50
C HIS A 289 -7.13 25.33 25.25
N SER A 290 -7.95 26.14 24.56
CA SER A 290 -8.84 27.11 25.22
C SER A 290 -10.15 26.51 25.76
N GLY A 291 -10.33 25.19 25.73
CA GLY A 291 -11.39 24.49 26.46
C GLY A 291 -12.83 24.74 25.99
N GLU A 292 -13.02 25.38 24.83
CA GLU A 292 -14.35 25.60 24.25
C GLU A 292 -14.91 24.26 23.76
N GLY A 293 -16.11 23.89 24.24
CA GLY A 293 -16.79 22.66 23.84
C GLY A 293 -17.01 22.63 22.33
N VAL A 294 -16.59 21.55 21.67
CA VAL A 294 -16.79 21.38 20.23
C VAL A 294 -18.26 21.04 19.99
N ASP A 295 -19.02 21.99 19.44
CA ASP A 295 -20.39 21.73 18.99
C ASP A 295 -20.38 20.74 17.81
N LEU A 296 -20.99 19.56 18.03
CA LEU A 296 -21.09 18.48 17.05
C LEU A 296 -22.41 18.51 16.26
N SER A 297 -23.30 19.46 16.53
CA SER A 297 -24.62 19.55 15.89
C SER A 297 -24.55 19.75 14.36
N GLY A 298 -23.45 20.31 13.86
CA GLY A 298 -23.21 20.56 12.44
C GLY A 298 -22.44 19.47 11.69
N GLN A 299 -22.12 18.32 12.32
CA GLN A 299 -21.23 17.32 11.73
C GLN A 299 -21.77 16.69 10.43
N ASP A 300 -23.10 16.71 10.25
CA ASP A 300 -23.80 16.20 9.06
C ASP A 300 -24.15 17.28 8.03
N GLN A 301 -23.76 18.56 8.24
CA GLN A 301 -24.01 19.59 7.23
C GLN A 301 -23.11 19.37 5.99
N PRO A 302 -23.68 19.40 4.77
CA PRO A 302 -22.88 19.40 3.57
C PRO A 302 -22.00 20.66 3.56
N LEU A 303 -20.68 20.46 3.56
CA LEU A 303 -19.69 21.53 3.49
C LEU A 303 -19.99 22.41 2.25
N GLU A 304 -20.36 23.68 2.46
CA GLU A 304 -20.30 24.69 1.41
C GLU A 304 -18.83 24.97 1.08
N ARG A 305 -18.40 24.54 -0.12
CA ARG A 305 -17.00 24.49 -0.56
C ARG A 305 -16.73 25.61 -1.55
N GLU A 306 -16.66 26.85 -1.06
CA GLU A 306 -16.35 28.05 -1.89
C GLU A 306 -14.93 28.08 -2.46
N SER A 307 -14.04 27.19 -2.01
CA SER A 307 -12.67 27.12 -2.53
C SER A 307 -12.60 26.07 -3.63
N GLY A 308 -12.74 26.50 -4.90
CA GLY A 308 -12.61 25.67 -6.12
C GLY A 308 -11.24 25.00 -6.35
N LEU A 309 -10.45 24.79 -5.29
CA LEU A 309 -9.16 24.10 -5.27
C LEU A 309 -9.29 22.59 -4.99
N TRP A 310 -10.48 22.12 -4.61
CA TRP A 310 -10.72 20.71 -4.28
C TRP A 310 -11.90 20.17 -5.09
N VAL A 311 -11.59 19.27 -6.02
CA VAL A 311 -12.57 18.55 -6.85
C VAL A 311 -13.06 17.31 -6.07
N PRO A 312 -14.38 17.08 -5.94
CA PRO A 312 -14.91 15.87 -5.34
C PRO A 312 -14.36 14.60 -5.96
N ALA A 313 -14.08 13.57 -5.15
CA ALA A 313 -13.62 12.26 -5.63
C ALA A 313 -14.52 11.62 -6.71
N SER A 314 -15.81 11.97 -6.74
CA SER A 314 -16.76 11.56 -7.78
C SER A 314 -16.50 12.19 -9.15
N GLU A 315 -15.92 13.39 -9.19
CA GLU A 315 -15.62 14.15 -10.42
C GLU A 315 -14.24 13.82 -11.00
N HIS A 316 -13.37 13.12 -10.25
CA HIS A 316 -12.11 12.59 -10.76
C HIS A 316 -12.28 11.39 -11.72
N ARG A 317 -13.52 10.93 -11.98
CA ARG A 317 -13.84 9.69 -12.68
C ARG A 317 -14.30 9.90 -14.14
N GLY A 318 -13.67 10.85 -14.84
CA GLY A 318 -14.02 11.24 -16.22
C GLY A 318 -12.93 11.02 -17.26
N GLY A 319 -11.95 10.15 -16.99
CA GLY A 319 -11.03 9.64 -18.01
C GLY A 319 -11.30 8.16 -18.18
N GLU A 320 -12.24 7.83 -19.08
CA GLU A 320 -12.27 6.51 -19.68
C GLU A 320 -10.89 6.30 -20.32
N TYR A 321 -10.12 5.34 -19.82
CA TYR A 321 -9.15 4.70 -20.68
C TYR A 321 -10.02 3.99 -21.72
N GLU A 322 -10.18 4.60 -22.89
CA GLU A 322 -10.60 3.87 -24.08
C GLU A 322 -9.58 2.74 -24.21
N GLU A 323 -10.01 1.52 -23.88
CA GLU A 323 -9.29 0.31 -24.24
C GLU A 323 -9.29 0.27 -25.77
N GLU A 324 -8.23 0.79 -26.40
CA GLU A 324 -7.87 0.33 -27.73
C GLU A 324 -7.64 -1.18 -27.59
N GLU A 325 -8.57 -1.97 -28.11
CA GLU A 325 -8.40 -3.38 -28.37
C GLU A 325 -7.24 -3.53 -29.37
N ASP A 326 -6.01 -3.67 -28.87
CA ASP A 326 -4.90 -4.21 -29.67
C ASP A 326 -5.13 -5.72 -29.84
N ASP A 327 -5.90 -6.05 -30.87
CA ASP A 327 -5.89 -7.35 -31.53
C ASP A 327 -4.55 -7.50 -32.28
N ASP A 328 -3.57 -8.14 -31.67
CA ASP A 328 -2.36 -8.61 -32.37
C ASP A 328 -1.89 -9.97 -31.79
N GLU A 329 -2.68 -11.03 -32.02
CA GLU A 329 -2.15 -12.40 -32.06
C GLU A 329 -1.70 -12.73 -33.50
N ALA A 330 -0.45 -12.41 -33.81
CA ALA A 330 0.25 -12.99 -34.96
C ALA A 330 1.14 -14.16 -34.47
N PRO A 331 0.86 -15.43 -34.83
CA PRO A 331 1.71 -16.54 -34.45
C PRO A 331 3.01 -16.55 -35.26
N SER A 332 4.14 -16.54 -34.56
CA SER A 332 5.48 -16.67 -35.12
C SER A 332 5.65 -18.00 -35.87
N THR A 333 6.06 -17.92 -37.13
CA THR A 333 6.46 -19.04 -37.97
C THR A 333 7.79 -19.64 -37.49
N VAL A 334 7.95 -20.97 -37.59
CA VAL A 334 9.14 -21.71 -38.05
C VAL A 334 8.86 -23.23 -37.96
N ASN A 335 8.60 -23.85 -39.12
CA ASN A 335 9.37 -24.97 -39.70
C ASN A 335 8.56 -25.81 -40.68
N GLY A 336 9.16 -26.08 -41.86
CA GLY A 336 9.04 -27.38 -42.53
C GLY A 336 8.11 -27.47 -43.74
N GLU A 337 8.68 -27.26 -44.93
CA GLU A 337 8.38 -27.99 -46.18
C GLU A 337 6.95 -27.96 -46.74
N SER A 338 6.70 -27.08 -47.72
CA SER A 338 5.63 -27.26 -48.71
C SER A 338 6.23 -27.60 -50.08
N ARG A 339 6.13 -28.88 -50.45
CA ARG A 339 6.26 -29.36 -51.81
C ARG A 339 5.15 -28.74 -52.67
N GLY A 340 5.56 -27.98 -53.69
CA GLY A 340 4.67 -27.35 -54.67
C GLY A 340 4.04 -28.37 -55.60
N ARG A 341 2.73 -28.21 -55.81
CA ARG A 341 1.88 -28.87 -56.81
C ARG A 341 0.53 -28.13 -56.75
N ASP A 342 -0.12 -27.61 -57.79
CA ASP A 342 -0.10 -27.80 -59.24
C ASP A 342 -0.28 -26.44 -59.94
N GLU A 343 0.43 -26.22 -61.05
CA GLU A 343 -0.05 -25.32 -62.11
C GLU A 343 -0.79 -26.16 -63.16
N GLU A 344 -1.99 -25.70 -63.50
CA GLU A 344 -2.82 -26.18 -64.60
C GLU A 344 -2.06 -26.13 -65.94
N ARG A 345 -2.10 -27.24 -66.69
CA ARG A 345 -1.81 -27.23 -68.13
C ARG A 345 -2.94 -27.92 -68.89
N ALA A 346 -3.43 -27.20 -69.89
CA ALA A 346 -4.52 -27.56 -70.79
C ALA A 346 -4.20 -28.76 -71.73
N VAL A 347 -5.25 -29.54 -71.98
CA VAL A 347 -5.69 -30.20 -73.23
C VAL A 347 -4.64 -30.74 -74.21
N ALA A 348 -4.59 -32.07 -74.36
CA ALA A 348 -4.88 -32.83 -75.59
C ALA A 348 -4.93 -34.33 -75.29
#